data_AF-A0A7S3CPB5-F1
#
_entry.id   AF-A0A7S3CPB5-F1
#
_cell.length_a   1.000
_cell.length_b   1.000
_cell.length_c   1.000
_cell.angle_alpha   90.00
_cell.angle_beta   90.00
_cell.angle_gamma   90.00
#
_symmetry.space_group_name_H-M   'P 1'
#
loop_
_entity.id
_entity.type
_entity.pdbx_description
1 polymer ?
#
loop_
_entity_poly.entity_id
_entity_poly.type
_entity_poly.pdbx_seq_one_letter_code
_entity_poly.pdbx_strand_id
1 'polypeptide(L)'
;ELQLHMEETLENSCFISVHRNQINPLLHPRSTLTFAFGDGKYVKFTRQMASDDIVLRTKILKEINEDFHQGDKLNLALDTELLGELVRCFQEEDEPIRELASRAIIKVAGSEKGRLILIEEEIVPHIRQLMDDRVIQIRANAYKSLINIAEFTFGVDSIIQFNVIPILVDKLVQEKNEDILILILMLLKILNEGEQAPMVVQ
;
A
#
# COMPACT_ATOMS: atom_id res chain seq x y z
N GLU A 1 -18.94 -38.18 11.21
CA GLU A 1 -18.03 -39.35 11.19
C GLU A 1 -16.61 -39.04 11.63
N LEU A 2 -15.95 -37.98 11.13
CA LEU A 2 -14.59 -37.58 11.58
C LEU A 2 -14.46 -37.23 13.08
N GLN A 3 -15.49 -36.62 13.67
CA GLN A 3 -15.47 -36.20 15.08
C GLN A 3 -15.59 -37.40 16.06
N LEU A 4 -16.28 -38.47 15.65
CA LEU A 4 -16.43 -39.71 16.42
C LEU A 4 -15.13 -40.54 16.46
N HIS A 5 -14.33 -40.49 15.39
CA HIS A 5 -13.06 -41.25 15.34
C HIS A 5 -11.92 -40.59 16.13
N MET A 6 -12.01 -39.28 16.38
CA MET A 6 -11.01 -38.53 17.15
C MET A 6 -11.16 -38.73 18.66
N GLU A 7 -12.37 -39.07 19.13
CA GLU A 7 -12.67 -39.31 20.55
C GLU A 7 -12.19 -40.70 21.05
N GLU A 8 -12.12 -41.70 20.16
CA GLU A 8 -11.71 -43.07 20.52
C GLU A 8 -10.20 -43.24 20.76
N THR A 9 -9.37 -42.25 20.40
CA THR A 9 -7.90 -42.33 20.46
C THR A 9 -7.24 -41.32 21.41
N LEU A 10 -8.02 -40.43 22.05
CA LEU A 10 -7.51 -39.45 23.01
C LEU A 10 -7.40 -40.08 24.40
N GLU A 11 -6.26 -39.88 25.07
CA GLU A 11 -6.17 -40.19 26.50
C GLU A 11 -7.21 -39.38 27.29
N ASN A 12 -7.80 -39.99 28.32
CA ASN A 12 -8.84 -39.37 29.16
C ASN A 12 -8.45 -37.98 29.69
N SER A 13 -7.17 -37.74 29.96
CA SER A 13 -6.62 -36.45 30.39
C SER A 13 -6.82 -35.36 29.33
N CYS A 14 -6.60 -35.68 28.05
CA CYS A 14 -6.77 -34.79 26.91
C CYS A 14 -8.24 -34.55 26.61
N PHE A 15 -9.07 -35.61 26.64
CA PHE A 15 -10.52 -35.50 26.47
C PHE A 15 -11.13 -34.54 27.49
N ILE A 16 -10.75 -34.69 28.77
CA ILE A 16 -11.18 -33.78 29.84
C ILE A 16 -10.70 -32.36 29.55
N SER A 17 -9.45 -32.17 29.11
CA SER A 17 -8.87 -30.85 28.81
C SER A 17 -9.63 -30.08 27.73
N VAL A 18 -10.06 -30.75 26.65
CA VAL A 18 -10.79 -30.15 25.53
C VAL A 18 -12.19 -29.67 25.96
N HIS A 19 -12.81 -30.40 26.90
CA HIS A 19 -14.15 -30.12 27.38
C HIS A 19 -14.18 -29.30 28.69
N ARG A 20 -13.04 -28.77 29.16
CA ARG A 20 -13.04 -27.85 30.30
C ARG A 20 -13.67 -26.53 29.89
N ASN A 21 -14.56 -26.02 30.74
CA ASN A 21 -15.05 -24.65 30.60
C ASN A 21 -13.86 -23.69 30.64
N GLN A 22 -13.66 -22.97 29.53
CA GLN A 22 -12.60 -22.00 29.42
C GLN A 22 -12.94 -20.75 30.23
N ILE A 23 -11.93 -20.13 30.83
CA ILE A 23 -12.08 -18.81 31.45
C ILE A 23 -12.31 -17.80 30.32
N ASN A 24 -13.15 -16.79 30.57
CA ASN A 24 -13.38 -15.70 29.62
C ASN A 24 -12.04 -15.12 29.13
N PRO A 25 -11.90 -14.90 27.81
CA PRO A 25 -10.65 -14.38 27.26
C PRO A 25 -10.35 -13.00 27.83
N LEU A 26 -9.08 -12.79 28.17
CA LEU A 26 -8.61 -11.48 28.60
C LEU A 26 -8.63 -10.51 27.41
N LEU A 27 -8.91 -9.24 27.68
CA LEU A 27 -8.83 -8.19 26.68
C LEU A 27 -7.39 -8.09 26.17
N HIS A 28 -7.24 -8.10 24.85
CA HIS A 28 -5.93 -7.91 24.23
C HIS A 28 -5.40 -6.49 24.49
N PRO A 29 -4.07 -6.32 24.56
CA PRO A 29 -3.46 -4.99 24.59
C PRO A 29 -3.93 -4.13 23.41
N ARG A 30 -4.04 -2.81 23.61
CA ARG A 30 -4.55 -1.86 22.60
C ARG A 30 -3.80 -1.96 21.26
N SER A 31 -2.48 -2.12 21.29
CA SER A 31 -1.63 -2.20 20.10
C SER A 31 -1.57 -3.59 19.45
N THR A 32 -2.54 -4.46 19.72
CA THR A 32 -2.60 -5.82 19.18
C THR A 32 -3.29 -5.80 17.81
N LEU A 33 -2.54 -6.20 16.77
CA LEU A 33 -3.10 -6.40 15.44
C LEU A 33 -4.01 -7.63 15.47
N THR A 34 -5.26 -7.45 15.04
CA THR A 34 -6.25 -8.54 14.98
C THR A 34 -7.04 -8.42 13.68
N PHE A 35 -7.33 -9.55 13.05
CA PHE A 35 -8.07 -9.56 11.79
C PHE A 35 -9.57 -9.62 12.03
N ALA A 36 -10.34 -8.93 11.19
CA ALA A 36 -11.77 -9.18 11.12
C ALA A 36 -12.02 -10.46 10.31
N PHE A 37 -13.14 -11.12 10.59
CA PHE A 37 -13.56 -12.29 9.83
C PHE A 37 -14.08 -11.87 8.43
N GLY A 38 -13.77 -12.68 7.41
CA GLY A 38 -14.20 -12.43 6.03
C GLY A 38 -13.64 -11.13 5.46
N ASP A 39 -14.50 -10.40 4.73
CA ASP A 39 -14.11 -9.22 3.95
C ASP A 39 -13.93 -7.94 4.78
N GLY A 40 -14.28 -7.98 6.08
CA GLY A 40 -14.19 -6.83 6.97
C GLY A 40 -12.76 -6.42 7.36
N LYS A 41 -11.73 -7.14 6.89
CA LYS A 41 -10.32 -6.91 7.29
C LYS A 41 -9.88 -5.48 7.00
N TYR A 42 -10.04 -5.01 5.77
CA TYR A 42 -9.55 -3.69 5.35
C TYR A 42 -10.39 -2.55 5.93
N VAL A 43 -11.71 -2.71 6.04
CA VAL A 43 -12.57 -1.74 6.74
C VAL A 43 -12.13 -1.53 8.19
N LYS A 44 -11.74 -2.62 8.87
CA LYS A 44 -11.17 -2.54 10.23
C LYS A 44 -9.82 -1.84 10.22
N PHE A 45 -8.95 -2.11 9.24
CA PHE A 45 -7.65 -1.46 9.11
C PHE A 45 -7.80 0.05 8.88
N THR A 46 -8.68 0.50 7.99
CA THR A 46 -8.98 1.92 7.76
C THR A 46 -9.34 2.62 9.07
N ARG A 47 -10.26 2.05 9.85
CA ARG A 47 -10.67 2.61 11.16
C ARG A 47 -9.53 2.65 12.17
N GLN A 48 -8.68 1.62 12.20
CA GLN A 48 -7.56 1.57 13.15
C GLN A 48 -6.39 2.45 12.71
N MET A 49 -6.21 2.68 11.42
CA MET A 49 -5.24 3.63 10.89
C MET A 49 -5.56 5.08 11.26
N ALA A 50 -6.85 5.40 11.47
CA ALA A 50 -7.31 6.68 12.00
C ALA A 50 -6.98 6.91 13.50
N SER A 51 -6.53 5.90 14.24
CA SER A 51 -6.19 6.03 15.67
C SER A 51 -4.79 6.61 15.90
N ASP A 52 -4.51 7.12 17.10
CA ASP A 52 -3.19 7.68 17.45
C ASP A 52 -2.13 6.61 17.81
N ASP A 53 -2.47 5.32 17.76
CA ASP A 53 -1.54 4.24 18.13
C ASP A 53 -0.56 3.94 16.99
N ILE A 54 0.58 4.62 17.01
CA ILE A 54 1.69 4.46 16.07
C ILE A 54 2.09 2.99 15.93
N VAL A 55 2.19 2.24 17.03
CA VAL A 55 2.64 0.84 17.01
C VAL A 55 1.64 -0.04 16.27
N LEU A 56 0.34 0.17 16.51
CA LEU A 56 -0.72 -0.54 15.79
C LEU A 56 -0.72 -0.16 14.31
N ARG A 57 -0.62 1.13 13.98
CA ARG A 57 -0.58 1.63 12.60
C ARG A 57 0.58 1.03 11.81
N THR A 58 1.78 1.00 12.39
CA THR A 58 2.95 0.38 11.76
C THR A 58 2.73 -1.11 11.51
N LYS A 59 2.11 -1.84 12.45
CA LYS A 59 1.78 -3.27 12.27
C LYS A 59 0.78 -3.47 11.13
N ILE A 60 -0.26 -2.64 11.06
CA ILE A 60 -1.26 -2.66 9.98
C ILE A 60 -0.57 -2.40 8.64
N LEU A 61 0.26 -1.37 8.54
CA LEU A 61 0.97 -1.02 7.30
C LEU A 61 1.94 -2.12 6.84
N LYS A 62 2.60 -2.82 7.77
CA LYS A 62 3.40 -4.01 7.45
C LYS A 62 2.54 -5.13 6.86
N GLU A 63 1.42 -5.45 7.52
CA GLU A 63 0.48 -6.46 7.03
C GLU A 63 -0.08 -6.11 5.64
N ILE A 64 -0.43 -4.83 5.41
CA ILE A 64 -0.89 -4.35 4.09
C ILE A 64 0.16 -4.61 3.02
N ASN A 65 1.43 -4.33 3.31
CA ASN A 65 2.52 -4.59 2.37
C ASN A 65 2.65 -6.08 2.04
N GLU A 66 2.52 -6.97 3.04
CA GLU A 66 2.52 -8.43 2.83
C GLU A 66 1.31 -8.89 2.00
N ASP A 67 0.12 -8.36 2.29
CA ASP A 67 -1.11 -8.70 1.59
C ASP A 67 -1.10 -8.25 0.12
N PHE A 68 -0.53 -7.09 -0.18
CA PHE A 68 -0.52 -6.50 -1.52
C PHE A 68 0.36 -7.25 -2.52
N HIS A 69 1.12 -8.25 -2.08
CA HIS A 69 1.74 -9.23 -2.97
C HIS A 69 0.72 -10.18 -3.62
N GLN A 70 -0.50 -10.26 -3.10
CA GLN A 70 -1.59 -11.09 -3.62
C GLN A 70 -2.65 -10.21 -4.27
N GLY A 71 -2.92 -10.44 -5.57
CA GLY A 71 -3.83 -9.60 -6.36
C GLY A 71 -5.26 -9.52 -5.80
N ASP A 72 -5.81 -10.65 -5.35
CA ASP A 72 -7.18 -10.69 -4.80
C ASP A 72 -7.31 -9.83 -3.54
N LYS A 73 -6.30 -9.89 -2.68
CA LYS A 73 -6.23 -9.11 -1.45
C LYS A 73 -6.07 -7.62 -1.72
N LEU A 74 -5.22 -7.26 -2.68
CA LEU A 74 -5.07 -5.88 -3.15
C LEU A 74 -6.40 -5.36 -3.71
N ASN A 75 -7.07 -6.13 -4.58
CA ASN A 75 -8.35 -5.73 -5.17
C ASN A 75 -9.43 -5.50 -4.13
N LEU A 76 -9.52 -6.37 -3.12
CA LEU A 76 -10.45 -6.23 -2.00
C LEU A 76 -10.13 -4.99 -1.15
N ALA A 77 -8.84 -4.68 -0.96
CA ALA A 77 -8.43 -3.47 -0.25
C ALA A 77 -8.79 -2.19 -1.02
N LEU A 78 -8.65 -2.22 -2.35
CA LEU A 78 -9.02 -1.11 -3.24
C LEU A 78 -10.54 -0.85 -3.30
N ASP A 79 -11.37 -1.81 -2.92
CA ASP A 79 -12.82 -1.62 -2.77
C ASP A 79 -13.20 -0.91 -1.45
N THR A 80 -12.22 -0.45 -0.68
CA THR A 80 -12.41 0.24 0.60
C THR A 80 -11.68 1.58 0.62
N GLU A 81 -11.98 2.42 1.62
CA GLU A 81 -11.32 3.72 1.84
C GLU A 81 -9.86 3.61 2.31
N LEU A 82 -9.26 2.41 2.28
CA LEU A 82 -7.89 2.19 2.72
C LEU A 82 -6.87 3.02 1.92
N LEU A 83 -7.11 3.23 0.63
CA LEU A 83 -6.19 3.99 -0.21
C LEU A 83 -6.07 5.45 0.25
N GLY A 84 -7.18 6.10 0.61
CA GLY A 84 -7.17 7.44 1.19
C GLY A 84 -6.39 7.51 2.50
N GLU A 85 -6.50 6.48 3.35
CA GLU A 85 -5.71 6.39 4.60
C GLU A 85 -4.21 6.19 4.35
N LEU A 86 -3.83 5.44 3.30
CA LEU A 86 -2.42 5.32 2.88
C LEU A 86 -1.87 6.67 2.40
N VAL A 87 -2.66 7.45 1.65
CA VAL A 87 -2.25 8.79 1.19
C VAL A 87 -2.11 9.76 2.36
N ARG A 88 -3.03 9.71 3.34
CA ARG A 88 -2.91 10.50 4.58
C ARG A 88 -1.60 10.21 5.32
N CYS A 89 -1.12 8.97 5.29
CA CYS A 89 0.13 8.59 5.92
C CYS A 89 1.37 9.25 5.30
N PHE A 90 1.29 9.87 4.12
CA PHE A 90 2.41 10.60 3.52
C PHE A 90 2.81 11.87 4.29
N GLN A 91 1.89 12.42 5.08
CA GLN A 91 2.11 13.67 5.85
C GLN A 91 2.51 13.41 7.31
N GLU A 92 2.67 12.14 7.70
CA GLU A 92 3.01 11.76 9.07
C GLU A 92 4.46 12.10 9.40
N GLU A 93 4.74 12.46 10.65
CA GLU A 93 6.12 12.77 11.08
C GLU A 93 7.02 11.53 11.12
N ASP A 94 6.42 10.36 11.39
CA ASP A 94 7.11 9.08 11.53
C ASP A 94 7.57 8.52 10.18
N GLU A 95 8.90 8.37 10.02
CA GLU A 95 9.50 7.88 8.78
C GLU A 95 9.07 6.45 8.43
N PRO A 96 9.04 5.48 9.36
CA PRO A 96 8.51 4.15 9.08
C PRO A 96 7.09 4.14 8.52
N ILE A 97 6.18 4.98 9.04
CA ILE A 97 4.81 5.07 8.51
C ILE A 97 4.82 5.59 7.07
N ARG A 98 5.52 6.69 6.79
CA ARG A 98 5.61 7.24 5.41
C ARG A 98 6.24 6.25 4.44
N GLU A 99 7.30 5.54 4.87
CA GLU A 99 7.98 4.53 4.06
C GLU A 99 7.05 3.34 3.75
N LEU A 100 6.39 2.78 4.76
CA LEU A 100 5.49 1.65 4.55
C LEU A 100 4.28 2.02 3.68
N ALA A 101 3.73 3.22 3.85
CA ALA A 101 2.62 3.71 3.04
C ALA A 101 3.03 3.94 1.58
N SER A 102 4.15 4.64 1.35
CA SER A 102 4.68 4.85 -0.01
C SER A 102 5.04 3.54 -0.70
N ARG A 103 5.55 2.55 0.04
CA ARG A 103 5.85 1.22 -0.49
C ARG A 103 4.59 0.44 -0.88
N ALA A 104 3.52 0.54 -0.10
CA ALA A 104 2.23 -0.05 -0.46
C ALA A 104 1.69 0.56 -1.77
N ILE A 105 1.90 1.86 -1.98
CA ILE A 105 1.44 2.58 -3.19
C ILE A 105 2.19 2.12 -4.45
N ILE A 106 3.43 1.67 -4.35
CA ILE A 106 4.12 0.99 -5.48
C ILE A 106 3.35 -0.25 -5.91
N LYS A 107 2.85 -1.05 -4.96
CA LYS A 107 2.09 -2.28 -5.25
C LYS A 107 0.74 -1.96 -5.86
N VAL A 108 0.06 -0.92 -5.37
CA VAL A 108 -1.18 -0.41 -5.97
C VAL A 108 -0.93 0.02 -7.41
N ALA A 109 0.11 0.82 -7.65
CA ALA A 109 0.49 1.24 -8.99
C ALA A 109 0.93 0.08 -9.90
N GLY A 110 1.32 -1.06 -9.33
CA GLY A 110 1.66 -2.27 -10.09
C GLY A 110 0.45 -3.04 -10.63
N SER A 111 -0.78 -2.72 -10.20
CA SER A 111 -2.01 -3.36 -10.70
C SER A 111 -2.80 -2.45 -11.62
N GLU A 112 -3.50 -3.01 -12.61
CA GLU A 112 -4.31 -2.24 -13.55
C GLU A 112 -5.44 -1.47 -12.84
N LYS A 113 -6.20 -2.15 -11.97
CA LYS A 113 -7.25 -1.53 -11.15
C LYS A 113 -6.69 -0.42 -10.27
N GLY A 114 -5.54 -0.66 -9.61
CA GLY A 114 -4.92 0.31 -8.73
C GLY A 114 -4.46 1.56 -9.47
N ARG A 115 -3.90 1.41 -10.67
CA ARG A 115 -3.51 2.53 -11.53
C ARG A 115 -4.68 3.43 -11.93
N LEU A 116 -5.82 2.84 -12.31
CA LEU A 116 -7.02 3.61 -12.64
C LEU A 116 -7.49 4.43 -11.44
N ILE A 117 -7.60 3.79 -10.27
CA ILE A 117 -8.04 4.45 -9.03
C ILE A 117 -7.06 5.59 -8.65
N LEU A 118 -5.75 5.37 -8.76
CA LEU A 118 -4.75 6.41 -8.44
C LEU A 118 -4.90 7.68 -9.30
N ILE A 119 -5.39 7.54 -10.54
CA ILE A 119 -5.68 8.66 -11.42
C ILE A 119 -7.03 9.28 -11.10
N GLU A 120 -8.08 8.46 -11.00
CA GLU A 120 -9.45 8.91 -10.74
C GLU A 120 -9.58 9.65 -9.40
N GLU A 121 -8.85 9.22 -8.38
CA GLU A 121 -8.81 9.86 -7.05
C GLU A 121 -7.76 10.98 -6.94
N GLU A 122 -7.12 11.37 -8.05
CA GLU A 122 -6.10 12.44 -8.11
C GLU A 122 -4.98 12.26 -7.07
N ILE A 123 -4.45 11.04 -6.94
CA ILE A 123 -3.40 10.70 -5.96
C ILE A 123 -2.00 11.07 -6.48
N VAL A 124 -1.82 11.22 -7.79
CA VAL A 124 -0.54 11.57 -8.43
C VAL A 124 0.14 12.82 -7.80
N PRO A 125 -0.56 13.95 -7.55
CA PRO A 125 0.02 15.09 -6.83
C PRO A 125 0.52 14.77 -5.42
N HIS A 126 -0.10 13.82 -4.71
CA HIS A 126 0.33 13.41 -3.38
C HIS A 126 1.60 12.55 -3.45
N ILE A 127 1.69 11.66 -4.44
CA ILE A 127 2.92 10.89 -4.72
C ILE A 127 4.07 11.84 -5.10
N ARG A 128 3.77 12.86 -5.90
CA ARG A 128 4.74 13.89 -6.30
C ARG A 128 5.37 14.60 -5.10
N GLN A 129 4.61 14.89 -4.04
CA GLN A 129 5.14 15.52 -2.82
C GLN A 129 6.22 14.67 -2.13
N LEU A 130 6.12 13.34 -2.23
CA LEU A 130 7.12 12.43 -1.66
C LEU A 130 8.49 12.52 -2.35
N MET A 131 8.58 13.12 -3.55
CA MET A 131 9.85 13.37 -4.23
C MET A 131 10.74 14.39 -3.48
N ASP A 132 10.16 15.12 -2.53
CA ASP A 132 10.86 16.08 -1.66
C ASP A 132 11.16 15.52 -0.26
N ASP A 133 10.82 14.25 0.01
CA ASP A 133 11.03 13.66 1.34
C ASP A 133 12.52 13.60 1.71
N ARG A 134 12.81 13.79 3.00
CA ARG A 134 14.18 13.70 3.56
C ARG A 134 14.77 12.29 3.41
N VAL A 135 13.94 11.25 3.41
CA VAL A 135 14.36 9.85 3.34
C VAL A 135 14.47 9.39 1.88
N ILE A 136 15.66 8.92 1.51
CA ILE A 136 16.00 8.45 0.15
C ILE A 136 15.04 7.35 -0.31
N GLN A 137 14.70 6.39 0.55
CA GLN A 137 13.80 5.28 0.21
C GLN A 137 12.38 5.76 -0.12
N ILE A 138 11.87 6.77 0.58
CA ILE A 138 10.54 7.35 0.32
C ILE A 138 10.54 8.06 -1.04
N ARG A 139 11.58 8.85 -1.34
CA ARG A 139 11.75 9.46 -2.67
C ARG A 139 11.79 8.39 -3.76
N ALA A 140 12.59 7.35 -3.58
CA ALA A 140 12.68 6.24 -4.54
C ALA A 140 11.34 5.53 -4.74
N ASN A 141 10.54 5.36 -3.67
CA ASN A 141 9.20 4.80 -3.77
C ASN A 141 8.28 5.68 -4.61
N ALA A 142 8.34 7.01 -4.44
CA ALA A 142 7.56 7.95 -5.25
C ALA A 142 7.83 7.79 -6.74
N TYR A 143 9.10 7.77 -7.14
CA TYR A 143 9.48 7.58 -8.54
C TYR A 143 9.05 6.23 -9.09
N LYS A 144 9.23 5.15 -8.32
CA LYS A 144 8.78 3.80 -8.73
C LYS A 144 7.27 3.74 -8.93
N SER A 145 6.50 4.38 -8.04
CA SER A 145 5.04 4.50 -8.20
C SER A 145 4.68 5.25 -9.47
N LEU A 146 5.32 6.39 -9.76
CA LEU A 146 5.08 7.15 -10.99
C LEU A 146 5.47 6.39 -12.25
N ILE A 147 6.57 5.64 -12.22
CA ILE A 147 6.98 4.77 -13.33
C ILE A 147 5.92 3.69 -13.59
N ASN A 148 5.45 3.01 -12.55
CA ASN A 148 4.40 2.01 -12.67
C ASN A 148 3.10 2.63 -13.22
N ILE A 149 2.75 3.85 -12.81
CA ILE A 149 1.62 4.60 -13.39
C ILE A 149 1.90 4.94 -14.87
N ALA A 150 3.13 5.28 -15.25
CA ALA A 150 3.47 5.62 -16.63
C ALA A 150 3.53 4.41 -17.58
N GLU A 151 3.34 3.17 -17.10
CA GLU A 151 3.29 1.97 -17.96
C GLU A 151 2.06 1.92 -18.88
N PHE A 152 1.05 2.77 -18.66
CA PHE A 152 -0.13 2.89 -19.51
C PHE A 152 -0.33 4.32 -20.00
N THR A 153 -0.92 4.47 -21.18
CA THR A 153 -1.04 5.76 -21.88
C THR A 153 -1.80 6.81 -21.06
N PHE A 154 -2.94 6.44 -20.45
CA PHE A 154 -3.69 7.37 -19.59
C PHE A 154 -2.89 7.82 -18.36
N GLY A 155 -1.97 6.99 -17.85
CA GLY A 155 -1.10 7.34 -16.75
C GLY A 155 -0.01 8.32 -17.14
N VAL A 156 0.53 8.19 -18.35
CA VAL A 156 1.42 9.21 -18.93
C VAL A 156 0.68 10.54 -19.03
N ASP A 157 -0.52 10.55 -19.63
CA ASP A 157 -1.32 11.77 -19.79
C ASP A 157 -1.62 12.44 -18.44
N SER A 158 -2.00 11.64 -17.44
CA SER A 158 -2.27 12.12 -16.08
C SER A 158 -1.02 12.76 -15.44
N ILE A 159 0.14 12.11 -15.53
CA ILE A 159 1.40 12.63 -14.99
C ILE A 159 1.80 13.95 -15.66
N ILE A 160 1.59 14.08 -16.97
CA ILE A 160 1.83 15.31 -17.72
C ILE A 160 0.88 16.42 -17.26
N GLN A 161 -0.43 16.12 -17.16
CA GLN A 161 -1.46 17.07 -16.73
C GLN A 161 -1.19 17.63 -15.32
N PHE A 162 -0.65 16.82 -14.41
CA PHE A 162 -0.29 17.25 -13.05
C PHE A 162 1.05 18.01 -12.94
N ASN A 163 1.63 18.45 -14.07
CA ASN A 163 2.86 19.25 -14.14
C ASN A 163 4.07 18.59 -13.46
N VAL A 164 4.23 17.29 -13.62
CA VAL A 164 5.36 16.55 -13.02
C VAL A 164 6.67 16.78 -13.80
N ILE A 165 6.62 16.99 -15.12
CA ILE A 165 7.81 17.13 -15.98
C ILE A 165 8.75 18.27 -15.54
N PRO A 166 8.29 19.53 -15.33
CA PRO A 166 9.18 20.61 -14.89
C PRO A 166 9.89 20.27 -13.57
N ILE A 167 9.19 19.61 -12.65
CA ILE A 167 9.74 19.19 -11.36
C ILE A 167 10.83 18.13 -11.56
N LEU A 168 10.63 17.17 -12.48
CA LEU A 168 11.66 16.16 -12.79
C LEU A 168 12.94 16.80 -13.32
N VAL A 169 12.81 17.82 -14.19
CA VAL A 169 13.97 18.56 -14.73
C VAL A 169 14.72 19.29 -13.61
N ASP A 170 14.00 19.95 -12.71
CA ASP A 170 14.61 20.60 -11.54
C ASP A 170 15.28 19.57 -10.63
N LYS A 171 14.66 18.40 -10.43
CA LYS A 171 15.18 17.31 -9.60
C LYS A 171 16.44 16.66 -10.16
N LEU A 172 16.62 16.61 -11.49
CA LEU A 172 17.88 16.14 -12.09
C LEU A 172 19.09 16.97 -11.65
N VAL A 173 18.89 18.26 -11.37
CA VAL A 173 19.98 19.16 -10.92
C VAL A 173 20.15 19.10 -9.40
N GLN A 174 19.06 18.94 -8.65
CA GLN A 174 19.07 18.99 -7.18
C GLN A 174 19.48 17.66 -6.53
N GLU A 175 19.05 16.53 -7.09
CA GLU A 175 19.26 15.21 -6.49
C GLU A 175 20.72 14.77 -6.62
N LYS A 176 21.27 14.25 -5.53
CA LYS A 176 22.68 13.81 -5.47
C LYS A 176 22.82 12.29 -5.44
N ASN A 177 21.74 11.59 -5.17
CA ASN A 177 21.74 10.14 -5.13
C ASN A 177 21.60 9.56 -6.55
N GLU A 178 22.58 8.76 -6.97
CA GLU A 178 22.63 8.16 -8.31
C GLU A 178 21.44 7.23 -8.59
N ASP A 179 21.01 6.44 -7.61
CA ASP A 179 19.88 5.53 -7.78
C ASP A 179 18.58 6.29 -8.09
N ILE A 180 18.37 7.43 -7.40
CA ILE A 180 17.21 8.28 -7.67
C ILE A 180 17.34 8.96 -9.03
N LEU A 181 18.52 9.45 -9.41
CA LEU A 181 18.75 10.03 -10.73
C LEU A 181 18.42 9.06 -11.87
N ILE A 182 18.77 7.78 -11.72
CA ILE A 182 18.40 6.72 -12.67
C ILE A 182 16.87 6.60 -12.78
N LEU A 183 16.16 6.63 -11.66
CA LEU A 183 14.69 6.57 -11.65
C LEU A 183 14.06 7.81 -12.32
N ILE A 184 14.60 9.01 -12.08
CA ILE A 184 14.15 10.24 -12.73
C ILE A 184 14.32 10.14 -14.25
N LEU A 185 15.50 9.73 -14.72
CA LEU A 185 15.80 9.59 -16.14
C LEU A 185 14.91 8.51 -16.80
N MET A 186 14.65 7.40 -16.10
CA MET A 186 13.76 6.36 -16.58
C MET A 186 12.33 6.87 -16.74
N LEU A 187 11.81 7.60 -15.75
CA LEU A 187 10.48 8.20 -15.84
C LEU A 187 10.39 9.20 -17.00
N LEU A 188 11.38 10.10 -17.14
CA LEU A 188 11.42 11.06 -18.25
C LEU A 188 11.45 10.39 -19.62
N LYS A 189 12.21 9.30 -19.78
CA LYS A 189 12.24 8.51 -21.02
C LYS A 189 10.84 7.97 -21.35
N ILE A 190 10.15 7.38 -20.38
CA ILE A 190 8.81 6.82 -20.57
C ILE A 190 7.82 7.92 -20.97
N LEU A 191 7.82 9.05 -20.27
CA LEU A 191 6.91 10.17 -20.57
C LEU A 191 7.15 10.75 -21.99
N ASN A 192 8.42 10.87 -22.39
CA ASN A 192 8.79 11.35 -23.73
C ASN A 192 8.40 10.36 -24.85
N GLU A 193 8.47 9.05 -24.58
CA GLU A 193 8.00 8.02 -25.53
C GLU A 193 6.47 7.94 -25.59
N GLY A 194 5.80 8.17 -24.47
CA GLY A 194 4.33 8.13 -24.35
C GLY A 194 3.61 9.22 -25.15
N GLU A 195 4.18 10.42 -25.29
CA GLU A 195 3.65 11.46 -26.19
C GLU A 195 3.61 11.01 -27.67
N GLN A 196 4.41 10.02 -28.06
CA GLN A 196 4.42 9.49 -29.44
C GLN A 196 3.45 8.33 -29.67
N ALA A 197 2.78 7.84 -28.62
CA ALA A 197 1.79 6.77 -28.76
C ALA A 197 0.52 7.31 -29.44
N PRO A 198 0.01 6.69 -30.52
CA PRO A 198 -1.25 7.11 -31.12
C PRO A 198 -2.36 6.96 -30.09
N MET A 199 -3.09 8.05 -29.82
CA MET A 199 -4.28 8.00 -28.98
C MET A 199 -5.24 6.97 -29.56
N VAL A 200 -5.47 5.87 -28.84
CA VAL A 200 -6.54 4.93 -29.18
C VAL A 200 -7.83 5.62 -28.79
N VAL A 201 -8.44 6.33 -29.75
CA VAL A 201 -9.80 6.85 -29.63
C VAL A 201 -10.71 5.62 -29.48
N GLN A 202 -11.22 5.39 -28.27
CA GLN A 202 -12.31 4.43 -28.03
C GLN A 202 -13.64 5.04 -28.46
#